data_AF-M3EGV2-F1
#
_entry.id   AF-M3EGV2-F1
#
_cell.length_a   1.000
_cell.length_b   1.000
_cell.length_c   1.000
_cell.angle_alpha   90.00
_cell.angle_beta   90.00
_cell.angle_gamma   90.00
#
_symmetry.space_group_name_H-M   'P 1'
#
loop_
_entity.id
_entity.type
_entity.pdbx_description
1 polymer ?
#
loop_
_entity_poly.entity_id
_entity_poly.type
_entity_poly.pdbx_seq_one_letter_code
_entity_poly.pdbx_strand_id
1 'polypeptide(L)' 'MDALIVKVRDGNHVVNKAFYLALGINLQGRKEVLGIWVERLKEPSSGYRS' A
#
# COMPACT_ATOMS: atom_id res chain seq x y z
N MET A 1 -5.47 12.06 -6.27
CA MET A 1 -5.22 10.69 -5.76
C MET A 1 -3.77 10.66 -5.35
N ASP A 2 -3.50 10.48 -4.07
CA ASP A 2 -2.15 10.51 -3.52
C ASP A 2 -1.69 9.06 -3.32
N ALA A 3 -0.60 8.68 -3.98
CA ALA A 3 -0.01 7.35 -3.89
C ALA A 3 1.44 7.47 -3.41
N LEU A 4 1.79 6.70 -2.38
CA LEU A 4 3.14 6.63 -1.83
C LEU A 4 3.72 5.24 -2.07
N ILE A 5 4.88 5.17 -2.72
CA ILE A 5 5.64 3.92 -2.84
C ILE A 5 6.59 3.81 -1.65
N VAL A 6 6.44 2.75 -0.86
CA VAL A 6 7.29 2.50 0.32
C VAL A 6 7.97 1.14 0.19
N LYS A 7 9.25 1.08 0.56
CA LYS A 7 9.97 -0.19 0.72
C LYS A 7 9.51 -0.88 2.00
N VAL A 8 8.88 -2.04 1.85
CA VAL A 8 8.42 -2.87 2.96
C VAL A 8 9.26 -4.14 2.98
N ARG A 9 9.71 -4.54 4.17
CA ARG A 9 10.35 -5.84 4.35
C ARG A 9 9.28 -6.89 4.61
N ASP A 10 9.26 -7.92 3.76
CA ASP A 10 8.34 -9.05 3.83
C ASP A 10 9.18 -10.33 3.92
N GLY A 11 9.29 -10.87 5.14
CA GLY A 11 10.28 -11.91 5.48
C GLY A 11 11.72 -11.47 5.18
N ASN A 12 12.37 -12.18 4.25
CA ASN A 12 13.75 -11.90 3.84
C ASN A 12 13.88 -11.02 2.59
N HIS A 13 12.77 -10.53 2.04
CA HIS A 13 12.78 -9.68 0.85
C HIS A 13 12.33 -8.26 1.17
N VAL A 14 12.99 -7.28 0.55
CA VAL A 14 12.52 -5.88 0.54
C VAL A 14 11.81 -5.65 -0.77
N VAL A 15 10.52 -5.34 -0.70
CA VAL A 15 9.66 -5.11 -1.86
C VAL A 15 9.10 -3.69 -1.83
N ASN A 16 8.92 -3.08 -2.99
CA ASN A 16 8.21 -1.81 -3.09
C ASN A 16 6.70 -2.09 -3.05
N LYS A 17 5.99 -1.54 -2.07
CA LYS A 17 4.51 -1.59 -2.01
C LYS A 17 3.94 -0.20 -2.25
N ALA A 18 2.87 -0.13 -3.05
CA ALA A 18 2.10 1.08 -3.26
C ALA A 18 1.03 1.21 -2.17
N PHE A 19 1.00 2.37 -1.52
CA PHE A 19 -0.02 2.77 -0.57
C PHE A 19 -0.84 3.90 -1.17
N TYR A 20 -2.15 3.72 -1.19
CA TYR A 20 -3.12 4.70 -1.67
C TYR A 20 -3.78 5.37 -0.47
N LEU A 21 -3.74 6.70 -0.43
CA LEU A 21 -4.32 7.48 0.65
C LEU A 21 -5.68 8.04 0.22
N ALA A 22 -6.71 7.76 1.00
CA ALA A 22 -8.01 8.43 0.87
C ALA A 22 -8.00 9.68 1.77
N LEU A 23 -7.95 10.85 1.14
CA LEU A 23 -8.03 12.15 1.81
C LEU A 23 -9.43 12.74 1.68
N GLY A 24 -9.96 13.25 2.79
CA GLY A 24 -11.24 13.96 2.87
C GLY A 24 -11.06 15.38 3.37
N ILE A 25 -12.08 16.20 3.18
CA ILE A 25 -12.22 17.51 3.83
C ILE A 25 -13.33 17.39 4.86
N ASN A 26 -13.02 17.74 6.10
CA ASN A 26 -13.99 17.72 7.18
C ASN A 26 -14.91 18.96 7.15
N LEU A 27 -15.93 19.01 8.00
CA LEU A 27 -16.87 20.13 8.06
C LEU A 27 -16.23 21.47 8.44
N GLN A 28 -15.00 21.45 8.97
CA GLN A 28 -14.22 22.63 9.31
C GLN A 28 -13.23 23.03 8.19
N GLY A 29 -13.31 22.41 7.01
CA GLY A 29 -12.46 22.72 5.86
C GLY A 29 -11.04 22.16 5.96
N ARG A 30 -10.77 21.25 6.90
CA ARG A 30 -9.43 20.67 7.09
C ARG A 30 -9.29 19.34 6.37
N LYS A 31 -8.12 19.12 5.76
CA LYS A 31 -7.74 17.82 5.19
C LYS A 31 -7.56 16.79 6.31
N GLU A 32 -8.15 15.62 6.14
CA GLU A 32 -8.02 14.49 7.04
C GLU A 32 -7.83 13.17 6.27
N VAL A 33 -7.17 12.21 6.90
CA VAL A 33 -7.00 10.86 6.35
C VAL A 33 -8.24 10.05 6.68
N LEU A 34 -8.98 9.63 5.66
CA LEU A 34 -10.16 8.78 5.79
C LEU A 34 -9.82 7.30 5.76
N GLY A 35 -8.71 6.93 5.12
CA GLY A 35 -8.29 5.55 5.01
C GLY A 35 -7.00 5.37 4.21
N ILE A 36 -6.40 4.21 4.36
CA ILE A 36 -5.20 3.78 3.63
C ILE A 36 -5.50 2.41 3.03
N TRP A 37 -5.18 2.25 1.76
CA TRP A 37 -5.23 0.96 1.10
C TRP A 37 -3.84 0.58 0.60
N VAL A 38 -3.45 -0.67 0.80
CA VAL A 38 -2.19 -1.20 0.31
C VAL A 38 -2.47 -2.27 -0.73
N GLU A 39 -1.73 -2.24 -1.83
CA GLU A 39 -1.82 -3.32 -2.82
C GLU A 39 -1.18 -4.59 -2.25
N ARG A 40 -1.94 -5.69 -2.26
CA ARG A 40 -1.41 -7.00 -1.89
C ARG A 40 -0.60 -7.55 -3.06
N LEU A 41 0.72 -7.44 -2.97
CA LEU A 41 1.62 -8.19 -3.85
C LEU A 41 1.32 -9.68 -3.71
N LYS A 42 1.08 -10.34 -4.85
CA LYS A 42 0.95 -11.79 -4.93
C LYS A 42 2.21 -12.41 -4.33
N GLU A 43 2.04 -13.33 -3.39
CA GLU A 43 3.13 -14.22 -2.99
C GLU A 43 3.66 -14.89 -4.27
N PRO A 44 4.99 -14.99 -4.45
CA PRO A 44 5.54 -15.70 -5.58
C PRO A 44 4.96 -17.11 -5.54
N SER A 45 4.11 -17.44 -6.51
CA SER A 45 3.55 -18.78 -6.64
C SER A 45 4.71 -19.75 -6.61
N SER A 46 4.76 -20.59 -5.58
CA SER A 46 5.76 -21.66 -5.42
C SER A 46 5.63 -22.61 -6.61
N GLY A 47 6.33 -22.26 -7.68
CA GLY A 47 6.43 -23.06 -8.89
C GLY A 47 7.53 -24.10 -8.70
N TYR A 48 7.27 -25.11 -7.88
CA TYR A 48 7.96 -26.40 -8.05
C TYR A 48 7.50 -26.97 -9.39
N ARG A 49 8.28 -26.71 -10.44
CA ARG A 49 8.17 -27.42 -11.72
C ARG A 49 8.80 -28.80 -11.52
N SER A 50 7.96 -29.83 -11.60
CA SER A 50 8.32 -31.24 -11.78
C SER A 50 9.13 -31.44 -13.06
#